data_AF-A0A9J6P4K8-F1
#
_entry.id   AF-A0A9J6P4K8-F1
#
_cell.length_a   1.000
_cell.length_b   1.000
_cell.length_c   1.000
_cell.angle_alpha   90.00
_cell.angle_beta   90.00
_cell.angle_gamma   90.00
#
_symmetry.space_group_name_H-M   'P 1'
#
loop_
_entity.id
_entity.type
_entity.pdbx_description
1 polymer ?
#
loop_
_entity_poly.entity_id
_entity_poly.type
_entity_poly.pdbx_seq_one_letter_code
_entity_poly.pdbx_strand_id
1 'polypeptide(L)'
;MKIKSKLRVEAMELLFRGRKFYRELSYKKGGKLMKGSDVEEVQKSLNKKGYKCKIDSIYGVETQEAIKKFQYNNCIKVDGIVGKITWKTLFN
;
A
#
# COMPACT_ATOMS: atom_id res chain seq x y z
N MET A 1 -7.86 27.46 26.71
CA MET A 1 -7.88 25.97 26.67
C MET A 1 -7.57 25.53 25.23
N LYS A 2 -6.30 25.28 24.89
CA LYS A 2 -5.72 25.54 23.55
C LYS A 2 -5.04 24.36 22.83
N ILE A 3 -5.21 23.09 23.27
CA ILE A 3 -4.23 22.04 22.89
C ILE A 3 -4.84 20.79 22.21
N LYS A 4 -6.12 20.45 22.42
CA LYS A 4 -6.68 19.18 21.89
C LYS A 4 -7.12 19.22 20.41
N SER A 5 -7.19 20.40 19.79
CA SER A 5 -7.65 20.55 18.39
C SER A 5 -6.52 20.72 17.36
N LYS A 6 -5.29 21.06 17.78
CA LYS A 6 -4.17 21.32 16.86
C LYS A 6 -3.42 20.04 16.43
N LEU A 7 -3.39 19.01 17.30
CA LEU A 7 -2.79 17.70 16.98
C LEU A 7 -3.49 16.96 15.83
N ARG A 8 -4.78 17.23 15.60
CA ARG A 8 -5.59 16.45 14.65
C ARG A 8 -5.48 16.93 13.20
N VAL A 9 -4.90 18.11 12.97
CA VAL A 9 -4.78 18.71 11.63
C VAL A 9 -3.32 18.69 11.13
N GLU A 10 -2.32 18.99 11.98
CA GLU A 10 -0.90 18.89 11.59
C GLU A 10 -0.42 17.44 11.41
N ALA A 11 -0.89 16.49 12.22
CA ALA A 11 -0.57 15.07 12.03
C ALA A 11 -1.20 14.50 10.74
N MET A 12 -2.36 15.02 10.34
CA MET A 12 -3.06 14.59 9.13
C MET A 12 -2.45 15.19 7.85
N GLU A 13 -1.91 16.42 7.93
CA GLU A 13 -1.16 17.05 6.83
C GLU A 13 0.25 16.47 6.64
N LEU A 14 0.93 16.05 7.72
CA LEU A 14 2.22 15.33 7.66
C LEU A 14 2.09 13.91 7.10
N LEU A 15 0.91 13.28 7.21
CA LEU A 15 0.69 11.89 6.78
C LEU A 15 0.61 11.71 5.26
N PHE A 16 0.42 12.78 4.45
CA PHE A 16 0.14 12.58 3.01
C PHE A 16 0.86 13.49 2.00
N ARG A 17 1.78 14.38 2.41
CA ARG A 17 2.62 15.12 1.46
C ARG A 17 3.96 14.42 1.22
N GLY A 18 3.98 13.51 0.24
CA GLY A 18 5.20 12.90 -0.27
C GLY A 18 5.40 11.45 0.18
N ARG A 19 4.42 10.58 -0.07
CA ARG A 19 4.57 9.12 0.07
C ARG A 19 5.67 8.62 -0.86
N LYS A 20 6.92 8.72 -0.39
CA LYS A 20 8.10 8.25 -1.11
C LYS A 20 7.99 6.74 -1.28
N PHE A 21 8.20 6.28 -2.50
CA PHE A 21 8.36 4.85 -2.74
C PHE A 21 9.67 4.39 -2.12
N TYR A 22 9.61 3.64 -1.02
CA TYR A 22 10.80 3.24 -0.25
C TYR A 22 11.48 1.99 -0.80
N ARG A 23 10.71 1.00 -1.26
CA ARG A 23 11.22 -0.28 -1.81
C ARG A 23 10.13 -1.00 -2.60
N GLU A 24 10.55 -1.93 -3.44
CA GLU A 24 9.63 -2.86 -4.11
C GLU A 24 9.02 -3.84 -3.11
N LEU A 25 7.72 -4.07 -3.20
CA LEU A 25 7.03 -5.10 -2.42
C LEU A 25 6.61 -6.25 -3.33
N SER A 26 6.95 -7.47 -2.94
CA SER A 26 6.61 -8.67 -3.71
C SER A 26 6.47 -9.89 -2.80
N TYR A 27 5.76 -10.90 -3.30
CA TYR A 27 5.66 -12.20 -2.67
C TYR A 27 6.62 -13.18 -3.35
N LYS A 28 7.37 -13.94 -2.54
CA LYS A 28 8.24 -15.03 -3.00
C LYS A 28 7.87 -16.32 -2.27
N LYS A 29 7.40 -17.33 -3.01
CA LYS A 29 7.08 -18.65 -2.47
C LYS A 29 8.32 -19.28 -1.80
N GLY A 30 8.17 -19.76 -0.57
CA GLY A 30 9.27 -20.33 0.22
C GLY A 30 10.32 -19.31 0.70
N GLY A 31 10.13 -18.02 0.43
CA GLY A 31 11.01 -16.94 0.91
C GLY A 31 10.48 -16.26 2.17
N LYS A 32 11.32 -15.43 2.78
CA LYS A 32 10.91 -14.54 3.87
C LYS A 32 9.88 -13.52 3.37
N LEU A 33 8.73 -13.46 4.03
CA LEU A 33 7.68 -12.50 3.69
C LEU A 33 8.10 -11.08 4.04
N MET A 34 7.72 -10.14 3.18
CA MET A 34 7.92 -8.72 3.44
C MET A 34 6.88 -8.24 4.45
N LYS A 35 7.32 -7.45 5.41
CA LYS A 35 6.46 -6.87 6.45
C LYS A 35 6.78 -5.40 6.65
N GLY A 36 5.84 -4.62 7.20
CA GLY A 36 6.06 -3.21 7.54
C GLY A 36 4.84 -2.33 7.33
N SER A 37 4.98 -1.06 7.74
CA SER A 37 3.95 -0.04 7.55
C SER A 37 3.65 0.25 6.09
N ASP A 38 4.66 0.13 5.21
CA ASP A 38 4.52 0.25 3.76
C ASP A 38 3.59 -0.82 3.17
N VAL A 39 3.71 -2.06 3.64
CA VAL A 39 2.81 -3.16 3.27
C VAL A 39 1.38 -2.88 3.76
N GLU A 40 1.24 -2.43 5.00
CA GLU A 40 -0.06 -2.10 5.58
C GLU A 40 -0.76 -0.96 4.82
N GLU A 41 -0.02 0.06 4.42
CA GLU A 41 -0.54 1.17 3.61
C GLU A 41 -1.03 0.70 2.24
N VAL A 42 -0.28 -0.19 1.59
CA VAL A 42 -0.70 -0.83 0.33
C VAL A 42 -2.00 -1.62 0.54
N GLN A 43 -2.06 -2.46 1.57
CA GLN A 43 -3.24 -3.27 1.89
C GLN A 43 -4.47 -2.38 2.18
N LYS A 44 -4.30 -1.29 2.93
CA LYS A 44 -5.35 -0.30 3.19
C LYS A 44 -5.83 0.38 1.89
N SER A 45 -4.89 0.80 1.03
CA SER A 45 -5.24 1.47 -0.23
C SER A 45 -5.95 0.53 -1.20
N LEU A 46 -5.51 -0.73 -1.29
CA LEU A 46 -6.17 -1.77 -2.07
C LEU A 46 -7.62 -1.98 -1.63
N ASN A 47 -7.84 -2.19 -0.33
CA ASN A 47 -9.18 -2.36 0.23
C ASN A 47 -10.06 -1.13 -0.05
N LYS A 48 -9.53 0.08 0.12
CA LYS A 48 -10.25 1.34 -0.19
C LYS A 48 -10.68 1.42 -1.66
N LYS A 49 -9.87 0.89 -2.58
CA LYS A 49 -10.18 0.83 -4.03
C LYS A 49 -10.97 -0.43 -4.43
N GLY A 50 -11.45 -1.22 -3.48
CA GLY A 50 -12.29 -2.40 -3.73
C GLY A 50 -11.53 -3.72 -3.96
N TYR A 51 -10.20 -3.71 -3.88
CA TYR A 51 -9.36 -4.91 -4.00
C TYR A 51 -9.14 -5.51 -2.62
N LYS A 52 -10.03 -6.42 -2.24
CA LYS A 52 -10.01 -7.02 -0.89
C LYS A 52 -8.74 -7.84 -0.65
N CYS A 53 -8.09 -7.55 0.47
CA CYS A 53 -6.99 -8.35 1.02
C CYS A 53 -6.92 -8.16 2.54
N LYS A 54 -6.29 -9.09 3.24
CA LYS A 54 -6.05 -8.95 4.68
C LYS A 54 -5.11 -7.78 4.97
N ILE A 55 -5.44 -6.98 5.99
CA ILE A 55 -4.58 -5.89 6.51
C ILE A 55 -3.87 -6.44 7.75
N ASP A 56 -2.70 -7.04 7.54
CA ASP A 56 -1.87 -7.65 8.58
C ASP A 56 -0.41 -7.21 8.51
N SER A 57 -0.11 -6.21 7.67
CA SER A 57 1.23 -5.68 7.45
C SER A 57 2.20 -6.74 6.91
N ILE A 58 1.70 -7.81 6.27
CA ILE A 58 2.47 -8.91 5.66
C ILE A 58 2.12 -9.02 4.17
N TYR A 59 3.13 -8.95 3.30
CA TYR A 59 2.96 -9.11 1.87
C TYR A 59 2.88 -10.60 1.53
N GLY A 60 1.68 -11.16 1.67
CA GLY A 60 1.36 -12.56 1.40
C GLY A 60 0.76 -12.79 0.01
N VAL A 61 0.33 -14.03 -0.23
CA VAL A 61 -0.34 -14.46 -1.47
C VAL A 61 -1.59 -13.61 -1.75
N GLU A 62 -2.43 -13.39 -0.73
CA GLU A 62 -3.66 -12.59 -0.87
C GLU A 62 -3.37 -11.15 -1.30
N THR A 63 -2.33 -10.52 -0.73
CA THR A 63 -1.91 -9.17 -1.12
C THR A 63 -1.40 -9.16 -2.55
N GLN A 64 -0.61 -10.16 -2.96
CA GLN A 64 -0.13 -10.30 -4.33
C GLN A 64 -1.28 -10.44 -5.33
N GLU A 65 -2.29 -11.26 -5.04
CA GLU A 65 -3.47 -11.44 -5.89
C GLU A 65 -4.27 -10.15 -6.02
N ALA A 66 -4.48 -9.42 -4.92
CA ALA A 66 -5.12 -8.12 -4.95
C ALA A 66 -4.34 -7.10 -5.79
N ILE A 67 -3.00 -7.08 -5.70
CA ILE A 67 -2.15 -6.26 -6.57
C ILE A 67 -2.28 -6.65 -8.04
N LYS A 68 -2.29 -7.94 -8.37
CA LYS A 68 -2.45 -8.38 -9.77
C LYS A 68 -3.78 -7.92 -10.35
N LYS A 69 -4.88 -8.05 -9.60
CA LYS A 69 -6.20 -7.54 -10.00
C LYS A 69 -6.18 -6.02 -10.20
N PHE A 70 -5.55 -5.29 -9.28
CA PHE A 70 -5.38 -3.84 -9.40
C PHE A 70 -4.57 -3.45 -10.64
N GLN A 71 -3.43 -4.11 -10.88
CA GLN A 71 -2.57 -3.86 -12.03
C GLN A 71 -3.31 -4.11 -13.35
N TYR A 72 -4.05 -5.22 -13.44
CA TYR A 72 -4.86 -5.55 -14.60
C TYR A 72 -5.92 -4.48 -14.89
N ASN A 73 -6.69 -4.09 -13.87
CA ASN A 73 -7.77 -3.10 -14.03
C ASN A 73 -7.26 -1.67 -14.34
N ASN A 74 -5.99 -1.37 -14.04
CA ASN A 74 -5.38 -0.07 -14.34
C ASN A 74 -4.48 -0.11 -15.59
N CYS A 75 -4.52 -1.20 -16.37
CA CYS A 75 -3.75 -1.38 -17.60
C CYS A 75 -2.23 -1.15 -17.41
N ILE A 76 -1.68 -1.60 -16.27
CA ILE A 76 -0.23 -1.61 -16.00
C ILE A 76 0.29 -3.05 -15.94
N LYS A 77 1.61 -3.23 -15.91
CA LYS A 77 2.24 -4.56 -15.88
C LYS A 77 1.70 -5.41 -14.72
N VAL A 78 1.20 -6.61 -15.04
CA VAL A 78 0.57 -7.54 -14.08
C VAL A 78 1.58 -8.57 -13.57
N ASP A 79 2.48 -8.14 -12.70
CA ASP A 79 3.53 -8.99 -12.10
C ASP A 79 3.29 -9.29 -10.61
N GLY A 80 2.31 -8.64 -9.98
CA GLY A 80 2.08 -8.76 -8.54
C GLY A 80 3.16 -8.07 -7.72
N ILE A 81 3.90 -7.12 -8.28
CA ILE A 81 4.96 -6.35 -7.62
C ILE A 81 4.49 -4.91 -7.43
N VAL A 82 4.62 -4.39 -6.21
CA VAL A 82 4.45 -2.95 -5.97
C VAL A 82 5.75 -2.25 -6.30
N GLY A 83 5.94 -1.94 -7.59
CA GLY A 83 7.02 -1.08 -8.08
C GLY A 83 6.62 0.40 -8.08
N LYS A 84 7.50 1.27 -8.56
CA LYS A 84 7.26 2.73 -8.67
C LYS A 84 5.95 3.07 -9.38
N ILE A 85 5.65 2.37 -10.48
CA ILE A 85 4.44 2.60 -11.29
C ILE A 85 3.20 2.20 -10.48
N THR A 86 3.18 0.98 -9.94
CA THR A 86 2.06 0.50 -9.12
C THR A 86 1.84 1.39 -7.90
N TRP A 87 2.91 1.81 -7.21
CA TRP A 87 2.84 2.73 -6.07
C TRP A 87 2.21 4.06 -6.47
N LYS A 88 2.70 4.68 -7.55
CA LYS A 88 2.15 5.94 -8.06
C LYS A 88 0.65 5.78 -8.38
N THR A 89 0.25 4.74 -9.09
CA THR A 89 -1.18 4.52 -9.44
C THR A 89 -2.04 4.23 -8.21
N LEU A 90 -1.50 3.53 -7.21
CA LEU A 90 -2.22 3.17 -5.98
C LEU A 90 -2.46 4.38 -5.07
N PHE A 91 -1.56 5.37 -5.10
CA PHE A 91 -1.61 6.54 -4.23
C PHE A 91 -1.86 7.87 -4.94
N ASN A 92 -2.15 7.82 -6.25
CA ASN A 92 -2.73 8.92 -7.01
C ASN A 92 -4.20 9.15 -6.63
#